data_AF-A0A9D4TP44-F1
#
_entry.id   AF-A0A9D4TP44-F1
#
_cell.length_a   1.000
_cell.length_b   1.000
_cell.length_c   1.000
_cell.angle_alpha   90.00
_cell.angle_beta   90.00
_cell.angle_gamma   90.00
#
_symmetry.space_group_name_H-M   'P 1'
#
loop_
_entity.id
_entity.type
_entity.pdbx_description
1 polymer ?
#
loop_
_entity_poly.entity_id
_entity_poly.type
_entity_poly.pdbx_seq_one_letter_code
_entity_poly.pdbx_strand_id
1 'polypeptide(L)'
;MRLHEFVLAHRPTPMADARTVKQKLRKLLRVVDFDVETQRSITAQLERELNTSLSQHKPLIKEEIDAFLTEQQDEEDDAGSDSEPEPARPPPAKKQKAASGGAVLPPPPGECVVPLSAVRFATVRQYGGKSMVDVREFYDKDGSLKPGAKGLALQPEGWAVLVQQAGALTGALEAGDDAFYVELGASTKRASISTFKGRHSVDLREYYEKEGEIKPGKKGIALQAEEWGKLCTAAAQLSQQLQQSGGGGGAAPSAGPSGARKAAGSAGPCSGATANPAAAGGAAGGGGGVELSSTRRADVSAFKNVVYVNIREYYEKDGQKLPGSKGISLPREQFAALNAHAAELDAAVKQHDTAYELQLSAKRKATVSCFKKTYLVNLREYYEKDGQQLPGKKGISLSEDQWAKLLAGLPGLAAALDQT
;
A
#
# COMPACT_ATOMS: atom_id res chain seq x y z
N MET A 1 -29.02 78.67 -5.61
CA MET A 1 -29.45 77.32 -5.17
C MET A 1 -28.22 76.42 -5.17
N ARG A 2 -27.63 76.15 -3.99
CA ARG A 2 -26.54 75.17 -3.85
C ARG A 2 -27.15 73.90 -3.28
N LEU A 3 -27.17 72.83 -4.08
CA LEU A 3 -27.50 71.49 -3.63
C LEU A 3 -26.35 71.01 -2.74
N HIS A 4 -26.64 70.81 -1.45
CA HIS A 4 -25.74 70.12 -0.53
C HIS A 4 -25.79 68.62 -0.84
N GLU A 5 -24.68 68.11 -1.35
CA GLU A 5 -24.45 66.69 -1.56
C GLU A 5 -24.32 66.00 -0.19
N PHE A 6 -25.27 65.12 0.12
CA PHE A 6 -25.34 64.38 1.37
C PHE A 6 -24.31 63.24 1.33
N VAL A 7 -23.15 63.44 1.96
CA VAL A 7 -22.17 62.37 2.17
C VAL A 7 -22.74 61.35 3.16
N LEU A 8 -23.20 60.20 2.65
CA LEU A 8 -23.53 59.02 3.44
C LEU A 8 -22.26 58.47 4.09
N ALA A 9 -21.98 58.94 5.30
CA ALA A 9 -20.99 58.36 6.19
C ALA A 9 -21.30 56.86 6.35
N HIS A 10 -20.44 56.01 5.77
CA HIS A 10 -20.48 54.57 5.99
C HIS A 10 -20.13 54.33 7.47
N ARG A 11 -21.16 54.12 8.31
CA ARG A 11 -20.94 53.59 9.65
C ARG A 11 -20.31 52.20 9.51
N PRO A 12 -19.17 51.92 10.17
CA PRO A 12 -18.63 50.57 10.21
C PRO A 12 -19.68 49.64 10.82
N THR A 13 -20.05 48.59 10.09
CA THR A 13 -20.89 47.51 10.60
C THR A 13 -20.27 46.95 11.89
N PRO A 14 -21.03 46.83 12.99
CA PRO A 14 -20.51 46.27 14.22
C PRO A 14 -20.06 44.83 13.93
N MET A 15 -18.75 44.56 14.07
CA MET A 15 -18.23 43.21 13.93
C MET A 15 -18.66 42.40 15.15
N ALA A 16 -19.19 41.20 14.91
CA ALA A 16 -19.53 40.29 15.99
C ALA A 16 -18.25 39.85 16.72
N ASP A 17 -18.21 40.04 18.04
CA ASP A 17 -17.07 39.59 18.85
C ASP A 17 -16.95 38.06 18.78
N ALA A 18 -15.73 37.54 18.61
CA ALA A 18 -15.45 36.12 18.46
C ALA A 18 -15.99 35.30 19.66
N ARG A 19 -16.01 35.90 20.85
CA ARG A 19 -16.57 35.30 22.06
C ARG A 19 -18.08 35.10 21.95
N THR A 20 -18.80 36.08 21.40
CA THR A 20 -20.25 36.02 21.18
C THR A 20 -20.61 34.98 20.11
N VAL A 21 -19.82 34.92 19.02
CA VAL A 21 -19.98 33.91 17.96
C VAL A 21 -19.82 32.50 18.53
N LYS A 22 -18.78 32.23 19.33
CA LYS A 22 -18.54 30.94 19.97
C LYS A 22 -19.66 30.53 20.94
N GLN A 23 -20.13 31.45 21.78
CA GLN A 23 -21.20 31.17 22.74
C GLN A 23 -22.53 30.81 22.06
N LYS A 24 -22.88 31.53 20.99
CA LYS A 24 -24.10 31.27 20.22
C LYS A 24 -23.99 29.99 19.39
N LEU A 25 -22.82 29.75 18.79
CA LEU A 25 -22.54 28.51 18.06
C LEU A 25 -22.70 27.28 18.95
N ARG A 26 -22.09 27.25 20.14
CA ARG A 26 -22.28 26.13 21.09
C ARG A 26 -23.73 25.93 21.52
N LYS A 27 -24.53 26.99 21.61
CA LYS A 27 -25.96 26.88 21.93
C LYS A 27 -26.75 26.25 20.76
N LEU A 28 -26.39 26.62 19.53
CA LEU A 28 -27.00 26.09 18.31
C LEU A 28 -26.64 24.61 18.11
N LEU A 29 -25.37 24.24 18.30
CA LEU A 29 -24.85 22.87 18.14
C LEU A 29 -25.54 21.84 19.06
N ARG A 30 -26.14 22.25 20.18
CA ARG A 30 -26.90 21.36 21.07
C ARG A 30 -28.29 20.97 20.56
N VAL A 31 -28.81 21.68 19.56
CA VAL A 31 -30.18 21.50 19.05
C VAL A 31 -30.18 21.03 17.59
N VAL A 32 -29.06 21.24 16.88
CA VAL A 32 -28.90 20.88 15.48
C VAL A 32 -28.69 19.37 15.33
N ASP A 33 -29.38 18.80 14.34
CA ASP A 33 -29.19 17.43 13.88
C ASP A 33 -28.02 17.37 12.88
N PHE A 34 -26.92 16.72 13.28
CA PHE A 34 -25.69 16.63 12.50
C PHE A 34 -25.75 15.64 11.33
N ASP A 35 -26.78 14.77 11.25
CA ASP A 35 -26.96 13.86 10.12
C ASP A 35 -27.54 14.57 8.88
N VAL A 36 -28.17 15.73 9.09
CA VAL A 36 -28.86 16.51 8.04
C VAL A 36 -28.20 17.87 7.82
N GLU A 37 -27.75 18.54 8.88
CA GLU A 37 -27.21 19.89 8.79
C GLU A 37 -25.71 19.90 8.46
N THR A 38 -25.32 20.77 7.53
CA THR A 38 -23.92 20.98 7.15
C THR A 38 -23.35 22.24 7.78
N GLN A 39 -22.02 22.35 7.87
CA GLN A 39 -21.32 23.57 8.32
C GLN A 39 -21.86 24.85 7.66
N ARG A 40 -22.27 24.77 6.38
CA ARG A 40 -22.85 25.90 5.63
C ARG A 40 -24.24 26.30 6.13
N SER A 41 -25.09 25.33 6.50
CA SER A 41 -26.41 25.56 7.08
C SER A 41 -26.28 26.21 8.46
N ILE A 42 -25.42 25.64 9.31
CA ILE A 42 -25.17 26.11 10.68
C ILE A 42 -24.61 27.55 10.66
N THR A 43 -23.66 27.83 9.77
CA THR A 43 -23.13 29.20 9.59
C THR A 43 -24.22 30.18 9.14
N ALA A 44 -25.09 29.78 8.21
CA ALA A 44 -26.17 30.62 7.71
C ALA A 44 -27.29 30.87 8.75
N GLN A 45 -27.51 29.93 9.68
CA GLN A 45 -28.41 30.13 10.82
C GLN A 45 -27.79 31.09 11.84
N LEU A 46 -26.50 30.97 12.11
CA LEU A 46 -25.75 31.85 13.01
C LEU A 46 -25.65 33.29 12.48
N GLU A 47 -25.46 33.47 11.16
CA GLU A 47 -25.49 34.78 10.49
C GLU A 47 -26.87 35.45 10.58
N ARG A 48 -27.96 34.67 10.49
CA ARG A 48 -29.34 35.16 10.67
C ARG A 48 -29.62 35.59 12.11
N GLU A 49 -29.11 34.86 13.09
CA GLU A 49 -29.31 35.18 14.50
C GLU A 49 -28.48 36.40 14.96
N LEU A 50 -27.27 36.57 14.41
CA LEU A 50 -26.36 37.68 14.74
C LEU A 50 -26.53 38.90 13.81
N ASN A 51 -27.36 38.77 12.77
CA ASN A 51 -27.65 39.81 11.78
C ASN A 51 -26.37 40.48 11.22
N THR A 52 -25.30 39.70 11.08
CA THR A 52 -23.94 40.12 10.70
C THR A 52 -23.26 39.00 9.90
N SER A 53 -22.41 39.35 8.93
CA SER A 53 -21.68 38.33 8.16
C SER A 53 -20.55 37.71 9.00
N LEU A 54 -20.46 36.39 9.00
CA LEU A 54 -19.46 35.61 9.73
C LEU A 54 -18.36 35.07 8.81
N SER A 55 -18.20 35.67 7.63
CA SER A 55 -17.23 35.23 6.62
C SER A 55 -15.79 35.14 7.15
N GLN A 56 -15.41 35.98 8.12
CA GLN A 56 -14.09 35.99 8.74
C GLN A 56 -13.96 34.97 9.90
N HIS A 57 -15.08 34.53 10.48
CA HIS A 57 -15.10 33.57 11.59
C HIS A 57 -15.32 32.12 11.15
N LYS A 58 -15.37 31.85 9.84
CA LYS A 58 -15.44 30.49 9.27
C LYS A 58 -14.43 29.48 9.84
N PRO A 59 -13.13 29.79 10.03
CA PRO A 59 -12.19 28.84 10.62
C PRO A 59 -12.52 28.55 12.10
N LEU A 60 -12.93 29.58 12.86
CA LEU A 60 -13.32 29.45 14.27
C LEU A 60 -14.61 28.63 14.42
N ILE A 61 -15.58 28.82 13.53
CA ILE A 61 -16.82 28.03 13.51
C ILE A 61 -16.51 26.56 13.23
N LYS A 62 -15.59 26.27 12.30
CA LYS A 62 -15.19 24.90 11.98
C LYS A 62 -14.51 24.21 13.16
N GLU A 63 -13.51 24.86 13.76
CA GLU A 63 -12.78 24.33 14.92
C GLU A 63 -13.72 24.02 16.09
N GLU A 64 -14.71 24.88 16.33
CA GLU A 64 -15.68 24.68 17.40
C GLU A 64 -16.68 23.54 17.14
N ILE A 65 -17.09 23.34 15.88
CA ILE A 65 -17.94 22.20 15.49
C ILE A 65 -17.17 20.89 15.66
N ASP A 66 -15.92 20.83 15.21
CA ASP A 66 -15.06 19.64 15.33
C ASP A 66 -14.80 19.32 16.82
N ALA A 67 -14.57 20.34 17.65
CA ALA A 67 -14.43 20.19 19.10
C ALA A 67 -15.71 19.66 19.76
N PHE A 68 -16.88 20.18 19.37
CA PHE A 68 -18.17 19.75 19.91
C PHE A 68 -18.52 18.29 19.57
N LEU A 69 -18.23 17.86 18.34
CA LEU A 69 -18.44 16.46 17.92
C LEU A 69 -17.50 15.49 18.67
N THR A 70 -16.28 15.94 18.99
CA THR A 70 -15.34 15.16 19.81
C THR A 70 -15.82 15.07 21.26
N GLU A 71 -16.27 16.19 21.84
CA GLU A 71 -16.87 16.21 23.20
C GLU A 71 -18.08 15.26 23.31
N GLN A 72 -18.94 15.17 22.29
CA GLN A 72 -20.08 14.24 22.30
C GLN A 72 -19.68 12.76 22.14
N GLN A 73 -18.64 12.46 21.35
CA GLN A 73 -18.12 11.08 21.25
C GLN A 73 -17.54 10.61 22.59
N ASP A 74 -16.83 11.49 23.30
CA ASP A 74 -16.29 11.18 24.63
C ASP A 74 -17.41 11.02 25.69
N GLU A 75 -18.53 11.74 25.58
CA GLU A 75 -19.70 11.59 26.48
C GLU A 75 -20.52 10.31 26.21
N GLU A 76 -20.64 9.86 24.96
CA GLU A 76 -21.28 8.58 24.61
C GLU A 76 -20.46 7.35 25.07
N ASP A 77 -19.13 7.47 25.07
CA ASP A 77 -18.23 6.43 25.57
C ASP A 77 -18.24 6.32 27.11
N ASP A 78 -18.58 7.39 27.85
CA ASP A 78 -18.64 7.43 29.33
C ASP A 78 -20.01 6.97 29.88
N ALA A 79 -21.11 7.13 29.13
CA ALA A 79 -22.47 6.76 29.55
C ALA A 79 -22.75 5.24 29.57
N GLY A 80 -21.79 4.40 29.16
CA GLY A 80 -21.92 2.94 29.11
C GLY A 80 -21.41 2.17 30.35
N SER A 81 -20.89 2.85 31.39
CA SER A 81 -20.26 2.18 32.52
C SER A 81 -20.80 2.68 33.87
N ASP A 82 -21.90 2.08 34.33
CA ASP A 82 -22.42 2.20 35.70
C ASP A 82 -21.43 1.58 36.71
N SER A 83 -20.70 2.42 37.45
CA SER A 83 -20.14 2.13 38.78
C SER A 83 -19.73 3.44 39.47
N GLU A 84 -20.42 3.79 40.55
CA GLU A 84 -20.23 4.99 41.38
C GLU A 84 -18.85 5.08 42.12
N PRO A 85 -18.48 6.27 42.65
CA PRO A 85 -17.08 6.69 42.80
C PRO A 85 -16.53 6.67 44.25
N GLU A 86 -15.21 6.57 44.39
CA GLU A 86 -14.45 6.94 45.60
C GLU A 86 -13.07 7.57 45.24
N PRO A 87 -12.44 8.35 46.14
CA PRO A 87 -11.93 9.69 45.82
C PRO A 87 -10.53 9.76 45.22
N ALA A 88 -10.28 10.89 44.54
CA ALA A 88 -9.09 11.23 43.79
C ALA A 88 -7.77 11.03 44.56
N ARG A 89 -6.86 10.25 43.95
CA ARG A 89 -5.41 10.29 44.17
C ARG A 89 -4.71 10.81 42.91
N PRO A 90 -3.58 11.52 43.04
CA PRO A 90 -2.96 12.31 41.96
C PRO A 90 -2.56 11.45 40.75
N PRO A 91 -2.36 12.06 39.56
CA PRO A 91 -2.19 11.32 38.31
C PRO A 91 -1.02 10.34 38.43
N PRO A 92 -1.17 9.07 37.99
CA PRO A 92 -0.07 8.13 38.08
C PRO A 92 1.04 8.63 37.14
N ALA A 93 2.14 9.00 37.76
CA ALA A 93 3.43 9.16 37.12
C ALA A 93 3.69 7.99 36.16
N LYS A 94 4.35 8.31 35.04
CA LYS A 94 5.03 7.36 34.14
C LYS A 94 5.45 6.10 34.90
N LYS A 95 4.69 5.01 34.76
CA LYS A 95 5.19 3.68 35.05
C LYS A 95 5.88 3.18 33.79
N GLN A 96 7.20 3.18 33.84
CA GLN A 96 8.02 2.19 33.14
C GLN A 96 7.32 0.84 33.28
N LYS A 97 7.01 0.20 32.15
CA LYS A 97 6.53 -1.18 32.17
C LYS A 97 7.71 -2.04 32.61
N ALA A 98 7.73 -2.37 33.90
CA ALA A 98 8.57 -3.43 34.44
C ALA A 98 8.30 -4.71 33.64
N ALA A 99 9.39 -5.45 33.38
CA ALA A 99 9.42 -6.68 32.62
C ALA A 99 8.26 -7.62 33.00
N SER A 100 7.30 -7.78 32.08
CA SER A 100 6.38 -8.90 32.11
C SER A 100 7.17 -10.13 31.65
N GLY A 101 7.46 -11.04 32.57
CA GLY A 101 7.94 -12.39 32.29
C GLY A 101 6.87 -13.23 31.58
N GLY A 102 6.53 -12.83 30.34
CA GLY A 102 5.63 -13.55 29.45
C GLY A 102 6.42 -14.47 28.55
N ALA A 103 5.94 -15.71 28.40
CA ALA A 103 6.54 -16.75 27.56
C ALA A 103 7.02 -16.19 26.22
N VAL A 104 8.29 -16.46 25.89
CA VAL A 104 8.90 -16.11 24.61
C VAL A 104 8.15 -16.87 23.52
N LEU A 105 7.31 -16.16 22.75
CA LEU A 105 6.69 -16.73 21.57
C LEU A 105 7.79 -17.17 20.60
N PRO A 106 7.63 -18.33 19.93
CA PRO A 106 8.64 -18.83 19.01
C PRO A 106 8.89 -17.82 17.89
N PRO A 107 10.15 -17.65 17.45
CA PRO A 107 10.50 -16.71 16.40
C PRO A 107 9.71 -17.01 15.11
N PRO A 108 9.39 -15.98 14.30
CA PRO A 108 8.68 -16.17 13.05
C PRO A 108 9.45 -17.10 12.10
N PRO A 109 8.76 -17.83 11.20
CA PRO A 109 9.42 -18.69 10.23
C PRO A 109 10.32 -17.88 9.28
N GLY A 110 11.59 -18.27 9.17
CA GLY A 110 12.61 -17.67 8.31
C GLY A 110 13.98 -18.32 8.54
N GLU A 111 14.86 -18.32 7.53
CA GLU A 111 16.16 -19.01 7.61
C GLU A 111 17.17 -18.27 8.52
N CYS A 112 17.09 -16.94 8.54
CA CYS A 112 17.84 -16.10 9.47
C CYS A 112 16.86 -15.10 10.07
N VAL A 113 16.64 -15.15 11.38
CA VAL A 113 15.66 -14.30 12.09
C VAL A 113 16.38 -13.50 13.16
N VAL A 114 16.38 -12.18 13.00
CA VAL A 114 17.01 -11.23 13.91
C VAL A 114 15.92 -10.45 14.65
N PRO A 115 15.77 -10.61 15.97
CA PRO A 115 14.82 -9.82 16.75
C PRO A 115 15.33 -8.39 16.93
N LEU A 116 14.57 -7.41 16.45
CA LEU A 116 14.83 -5.97 16.66
C LEU A 116 14.11 -5.49 17.93
N SER A 117 12.86 -5.94 18.12
CA SER A 117 12.08 -5.76 19.35
C SER A 117 11.16 -6.96 19.57
N ALA A 118 10.25 -6.89 20.55
CA ALA A 118 9.33 -7.99 20.87
C ALA A 118 8.44 -8.40 19.67
N VAL A 119 8.15 -7.44 18.77
CA VAL A 119 7.25 -7.63 17.63
C VAL A 119 7.88 -7.23 16.30
N ARG A 120 9.17 -6.87 16.25
CA ARG A 120 9.83 -6.47 15.00
C ARG A 120 11.05 -7.33 14.74
N PHE A 121 11.16 -7.81 13.52
CA PHE A 121 12.18 -8.77 13.11
C PHE A 121 12.75 -8.38 11.74
N ALA A 122 14.03 -8.63 11.56
CA ALA A 122 14.66 -8.68 10.24
C ALA A 122 14.89 -10.14 9.87
N THR A 123 14.42 -10.55 8.69
CA THR A 123 14.54 -11.93 8.24
C THR A 123 15.08 -12.03 6.82
N VAL A 124 15.85 -13.08 6.53
CA VAL A 124 16.11 -13.47 5.14
C VAL A 124 15.01 -14.42 4.70
N ARG A 125 14.29 -14.04 3.64
CA ARG A 125 13.21 -14.84 3.06
C ARG A 125 13.43 -15.06 1.58
N GLN A 126 12.98 -16.21 1.10
CA GLN A 126 12.94 -16.52 -0.32
C GLN A 126 11.51 -16.35 -0.85
N TYR A 127 11.36 -15.62 -1.95
CA TYR A 127 10.09 -15.48 -2.64
C TYR A 127 10.31 -15.61 -4.14
N GLY A 128 9.71 -16.63 -4.75
CA GLY A 128 9.85 -16.88 -6.18
C GLY A 128 11.30 -17.10 -6.63
N GLY A 129 12.11 -17.80 -5.81
CA GLY A 129 13.53 -18.06 -6.09
C GLY A 129 14.46 -16.86 -5.83
N LYS A 130 13.92 -15.70 -5.42
CA LYS A 130 14.72 -14.52 -5.06
C LYS A 130 14.82 -14.38 -3.56
N SER A 131 16.04 -14.24 -3.07
CA SER A 131 16.34 -14.02 -1.66
C SER A 131 16.34 -12.52 -1.36
N MET A 132 15.70 -12.13 -0.26
CA MET A 132 15.58 -10.73 0.15
C MET A 132 15.59 -10.59 1.67
N VAL A 133 16.04 -9.44 2.16
CA VAL A 133 15.99 -9.09 3.58
C VAL A 133 14.68 -8.36 3.85
N ASP A 134 13.82 -8.91 4.71
CA ASP A 134 12.54 -8.33 5.09
C ASP A 134 12.63 -7.80 6.53
N VAL A 135 12.51 -6.48 6.69
CA VAL A 135 12.45 -5.82 7.99
C VAL A 135 11.00 -5.46 8.27
N ARG A 136 10.38 -6.10 9.27
CA ARG A 136 8.92 -6.11 9.42
C ARG A 136 8.45 -6.19 10.87
N GLU A 137 7.31 -5.55 11.13
CA GLU A 137 6.52 -5.71 12.35
C GLU A 137 5.57 -6.90 12.20
N PHE A 138 5.62 -7.82 13.14
CA PHE A 138 4.79 -9.00 13.26
C PHE A 138 3.69 -8.76 14.29
N TYR A 139 2.61 -9.51 14.17
CA TYR A 139 1.51 -9.50 15.13
C TYR A 139 1.22 -10.92 15.59
N ASP A 140 0.76 -11.04 16.84
CA ASP A 140 0.30 -12.31 17.35
C ASP A 140 -1.09 -12.62 16.77
N LYS A 141 -1.23 -13.84 16.25
CA LYS A 141 -2.52 -14.42 15.91
C LYS A 141 -2.50 -15.89 16.28
N ASP A 142 -3.28 -16.22 17.31
CA ASP A 142 -3.46 -17.57 17.85
C ASP A 142 -2.17 -18.17 18.44
N GLY A 143 -1.35 -17.35 19.11
CA GLY A 143 -0.08 -17.78 19.71
C GLY A 143 1.06 -17.96 18.69
N SER A 144 0.92 -17.34 17.52
CA SER A 144 1.89 -17.42 16.42
C SER A 144 2.15 -16.05 15.79
N LEU A 145 3.43 -15.68 15.67
CA LEU A 145 3.85 -14.43 15.06
C LEU A 145 3.67 -14.47 13.53
N LYS A 146 2.76 -13.64 13.03
CA LYS A 146 2.49 -13.49 11.60
C LYS A 146 3.01 -12.15 11.07
N PRO A 147 3.51 -12.10 9.82
CA PRO A 147 4.06 -10.88 9.24
C PRO A 147 2.95 -9.84 9.05
N GLY A 148 3.13 -8.65 9.61
CA GLY A 148 2.20 -7.53 9.47
C GLY A 148 2.41 -6.71 8.20
N ALA A 149 1.54 -5.71 7.98
CA ALA A 149 1.62 -4.82 6.81
C ALA A 149 2.78 -3.80 6.91
N LYS A 150 3.24 -3.46 8.11
CA LYS A 150 4.35 -2.53 8.35
C LYS A 150 5.68 -3.23 8.20
N GLY A 151 6.40 -2.91 7.14
CA GLY A 151 7.71 -3.50 6.86
C GLY A 151 8.13 -3.26 5.42
N LEU A 152 9.43 -3.39 5.18
CA LEU A 152 10.05 -3.22 3.88
C LEU A 152 10.94 -4.44 3.57
N ALA A 153 10.76 -5.00 2.38
CA ALA A 153 11.62 -6.04 1.85
C ALA A 153 12.62 -5.44 0.86
N LEU A 154 13.91 -5.69 1.07
CA LEU A 154 15.04 -5.20 0.29
C LEU A 154 15.67 -6.35 -0.50
N GLN A 155 15.84 -6.13 -1.80
CA GLN A 155 16.63 -7.04 -2.66
C GLN A 155 18.13 -6.91 -2.32
N PRO A 156 18.98 -7.85 -2.77
CA PRO A 156 20.41 -7.82 -2.46
C PRO A 156 21.10 -6.49 -2.76
N GLU A 157 20.75 -5.84 -3.88
CA GLU A 157 21.34 -4.56 -4.28
C GLU A 157 20.93 -3.45 -3.31
N GLY A 158 19.64 -3.37 -2.97
CA GLY A 158 19.12 -2.37 -2.04
C GLY A 158 19.60 -2.58 -0.60
N TRP A 159 19.77 -3.84 -0.20
CA TRP A 159 20.35 -4.20 1.08
C TRP A 159 21.83 -3.80 1.15
N ALA A 160 22.61 -4.05 0.08
CA ALA A 160 24.01 -3.65 0.03
C ALA A 160 24.18 -2.13 0.16
N VAL A 161 23.33 -1.33 -0.50
CA VAL A 161 23.32 0.13 -0.35
C VAL A 161 22.98 0.55 1.09
N LEU A 162 21.98 -0.08 1.71
CA LEU A 162 21.63 0.19 3.11
C LEU A 162 22.82 -0.06 4.05
N VAL A 163 23.50 -1.18 3.88
CA VAL A 163 24.67 -1.55 4.71
C VAL A 163 25.83 -0.59 4.46
N GLN A 164 26.10 -0.23 3.20
CA GLN A 164 27.16 0.74 2.85
C GLN A 164 26.90 2.12 3.47
N GLN A 165 25.65 2.57 3.46
CA GLN A 165 25.25 3.88 3.96
C GLN A 165 24.84 3.85 5.44
N ALA A 166 24.96 2.71 6.13
CA ALA A 166 24.52 2.56 7.50
C ALA A 166 25.24 3.53 8.45
N GLY A 167 26.53 3.78 8.23
CA GLY A 167 27.29 4.76 9.02
C GLY A 167 26.77 6.20 8.85
N ALA A 168 26.46 6.60 7.61
CA ALA A 168 25.89 7.92 7.32
C ALA A 168 24.48 8.08 7.91
N LEU A 169 23.64 7.05 7.80
CA LEU A 169 22.32 7.02 8.42
C LEU A 169 22.40 7.09 9.95
N THR A 170 23.37 6.42 10.57
CA THR A 170 23.60 6.52 12.03
C THR A 170 24.00 7.94 12.43
N GLY A 171 24.93 8.56 11.72
CA GLY A 171 25.32 9.96 11.98
C GLY A 171 24.16 10.94 11.82
N ALA A 172 23.36 10.78 10.76
CA ALA A 172 22.17 11.60 10.53
C ALA A 172 21.08 11.37 11.59
N LEU A 173 20.91 10.13 12.07
CA LEU A 173 20.00 9.79 13.14
C LEU A 173 20.37 10.46 14.46
N GLU A 174 21.66 10.47 14.81
CA GLU A 174 22.20 11.12 16.00
C GLU A 174 22.09 12.65 15.91
N ALA A 175 22.31 13.22 14.72
CA ALA A 175 22.14 14.64 14.46
C ALA A 175 20.67 15.08 14.35
N GLY A 176 19.74 14.13 14.16
CA GLY A 176 18.33 14.42 13.92
C GLY A 176 18.04 15.10 12.58
N ASP A 177 18.90 14.87 11.58
CA ASP A 177 18.81 15.47 10.25
C ASP A 177 17.72 14.80 9.40
N ASP A 178 16.49 15.31 9.49
CA ASP A 178 15.32 14.79 8.76
C ASP A 178 15.30 15.10 7.26
N ALA A 179 16.25 15.93 6.78
CA ALA A 179 16.46 16.14 5.36
C ALA A 179 17.32 15.04 4.73
N PHE A 180 18.09 14.30 5.54
CA PHE A 180 18.96 13.24 5.05
C PHE A 180 18.15 12.00 4.62
N TYR A 181 18.43 11.53 3.41
CA TYR A 181 17.90 10.27 2.91
C TYR A 181 18.88 9.56 1.98
N VAL A 182 18.68 8.24 1.86
CA VAL A 182 19.43 7.34 0.98
C VAL A 182 18.44 6.55 0.13
N GLU A 183 18.68 6.49 -1.18
CA GLU A 183 17.88 5.66 -2.08
C GLU A 183 18.40 4.22 -2.06
N LEU A 184 17.54 3.26 -1.71
CA LEU A 184 17.90 1.87 -1.40
C LEU A 184 17.70 0.93 -2.62
N GLY A 185 18.03 1.40 -3.82
CA GLY A 185 17.86 0.63 -5.06
C GLY A 185 16.77 1.21 -5.97
N ALA A 186 15.78 0.40 -6.37
CA ALA A 186 14.68 0.87 -7.23
C ALA A 186 14.12 2.21 -6.74
N SER A 187 13.83 3.13 -7.67
CA SER A 187 13.55 4.58 -7.41
C SER A 187 12.43 4.89 -6.42
N THR A 188 11.73 3.86 -5.92
CA THR A 188 10.67 3.99 -4.94
C THR A 188 11.08 3.68 -3.50
N LYS A 189 12.27 3.14 -3.19
CA LYS A 189 12.62 2.79 -1.79
C LYS A 189 13.68 3.71 -1.22
N ARG A 190 13.42 4.25 -0.02
CA ARG A 190 14.35 5.16 0.68
C ARG A 190 14.52 4.77 2.15
N ALA A 191 15.71 5.02 2.68
CA ALA A 191 15.96 5.19 4.10
C ALA A 191 16.04 6.69 4.38
N SER A 192 15.24 7.21 5.28
CA SER A 192 15.29 8.62 5.71
C SER A 192 15.28 8.72 7.22
N ILE A 193 15.75 9.84 7.75
CA ILE A 193 15.58 10.14 9.17
C ILE A 193 14.20 10.76 9.37
N SER A 194 13.45 10.26 10.34
CA SER A 194 12.15 10.80 10.71
C SER A 194 12.17 11.24 12.16
N THR A 195 11.74 12.48 12.41
CA THR A 195 11.62 13.06 13.74
C THR A 195 10.16 13.11 14.16
N PHE A 196 9.83 12.47 15.29
CA PHE A 196 8.48 12.53 15.86
C PHE A 196 8.54 12.75 17.37
N LYS A 197 7.95 13.85 17.85
CA LYS A 197 7.93 14.23 19.28
C LYS A 197 9.33 14.23 19.91
N GLY A 198 10.32 14.76 19.19
CA GLY A 198 11.72 14.84 19.64
C GLY A 198 12.47 13.51 19.65
N ARG A 199 11.91 12.44 19.07
CA ARG A 199 12.62 11.17 18.86
C ARG A 199 12.95 10.99 17.39
N HIS A 200 14.19 10.60 17.12
CA HIS A 200 14.67 10.30 15.78
C HIS A 200 14.59 8.80 15.52
N SER A 201 14.28 8.43 14.28
CA SER A 201 14.19 7.06 13.81
C SER A 201 14.64 6.96 12.37
N VAL A 202 15.17 5.79 11.98
CA VAL A 202 15.47 5.48 10.57
C VAL A 202 14.22 4.86 9.96
N ASP A 203 13.58 5.58 9.02
CA ASP A 203 12.40 5.10 8.31
C ASP A 203 12.80 4.43 6.99
N LEU A 204 12.59 3.12 6.92
CA LEU A 204 12.76 2.32 5.71
C LEU A 204 11.41 2.24 5.00
N ARG A 205 11.23 2.95 3.88
CA ARG A 205 9.90 3.12 3.27
C ARG A 205 9.90 3.09 1.74
N GLU A 206 8.80 2.59 1.18
CA GLU A 206 8.45 2.71 -0.24
C GLU A 206 7.65 4.00 -0.47
N TYR A 207 8.13 4.86 -1.35
CA TYR A 207 7.55 6.12 -1.80
C TYR A 207 6.83 5.94 -3.14
N TYR A 208 5.93 6.85 -3.44
CA TYR A 208 5.22 6.91 -4.71
C TYR A 208 5.17 8.34 -5.22
N GLU A 209 5.11 8.49 -6.53
CA GLU A 209 4.94 9.79 -7.17
C GLU A 209 3.44 10.10 -7.31
N LYS A 210 3.05 11.30 -6.91
CA LYS A 210 1.71 11.85 -7.16
C LYS A 210 1.87 13.31 -7.56
N GLU A 211 1.46 13.63 -8.79
CA GLU A 211 1.52 15.01 -9.32
C GLU A 211 2.97 15.57 -9.36
N GLY A 212 3.97 14.74 -9.65
CA GLY A 212 5.39 15.13 -9.64
C GLY A 212 6.02 15.23 -8.25
N GLU A 213 5.25 15.00 -7.18
CA GLU A 213 5.73 15.03 -5.79
C GLU A 213 5.93 13.61 -5.26
N ILE A 214 7.09 13.34 -4.67
CA ILE A 214 7.45 12.03 -4.10
C ILE A 214 6.93 11.94 -2.66
N LYS A 215 5.93 11.08 -2.43
CA LYS A 215 5.24 10.93 -1.14
C LYS A 215 5.55 9.60 -0.47
N PRO A 216 5.66 9.56 0.88
CA PRO A 216 5.87 8.33 1.61
C PRO A 216 4.65 7.42 1.52
N GLY A 217 4.85 6.14 1.18
CA GLY A 217 3.80 5.14 1.09
C GLY A 217 3.50 4.42 2.41
N LYS A 218 2.46 3.60 2.42
CA LYS A 218 2.04 2.80 3.59
C LYS A 218 2.98 1.63 3.91
N LYS A 219 3.82 1.23 2.96
CA LYS A 219 4.79 0.14 3.13
C LYS A 219 6.11 0.69 3.63
N GLY A 220 6.40 0.46 4.89
CA GLY A 220 7.66 0.84 5.50
C GLY A 220 7.66 0.53 6.99
N ILE A 221 8.79 0.80 7.62
CA ILE A 221 8.98 0.63 9.06
C ILE A 221 9.96 1.69 9.57
N ALA A 222 9.58 2.38 10.63
CA ALA A 222 10.42 3.30 11.35
C ALA A 222 11.12 2.58 12.52
N LEU A 223 12.44 2.47 12.44
CA LEU A 223 13.29 1.83 13.42
C LEU A 223 13.86 2.87 14.37
N GLN A 224 13.64 2.70 15.67
CA GLN A 224 14.26 3.56 16.68
C GLN A 224 15.77 3.30 16.76
N ALA A 225 16.54 4.20 17.38
CA ALA A 225 18.00 4.07 17.48
C ALA A 225 18.49 2.71 17.97
N GLU A 226 17.84 2.13 18.99
CA GLU A 226 18.19 0.78 19.49
C GLU A 226 17.89 -0.33 18.46
N GLU A 227 16.75 -0.24 17.76
CA GLU A 227 16.34 -1.22 16.74
C GLU A 227 17.24 -1.12 15.50
N TRP A 228 17.60 0.10 15.11
CA TRP A 228 18.56 0.39 14.05
C TRP A 228 19.95 -0.16 14.38
N GLY A 229 20.42 0.06 15.62
CA GLY A 229 21.68 -0.50 16.10
C GLY A 229 21.71 -2.03 16.05
N LYS A 230 20.62 -2.71 16.47
CA LYS A 230 20.49 -4.16 16.34
C LYS A 230 20.53 -4.64 14.88
N LEU A 231 19.86 -3.92 13.98
CA LEU A 231 19.90 -4.22 12.55
C LEU A 231 21.32 -4.08 11.98
N CYS A 232 22.05 -3.02 12.37
CA CYS A 232 23.43 -2.78 11.96
C CYS A 232 24.37 -3.89 12.45
N THR A 233 24.27 -4.28 13.73
CA THR A 233 25.06 -5.38 14.30
C THR A 233 24.81 -6.71 13.58
N ALA A 234 23.55 -6.98 13.22
CA ALA A 234 23.17 -8.19 12.50
C ALA A 234 23.39 -8.11 10.98
N ALA A 235 23.86 -6.98 10.45
CA ALA A 235 23.92 -6.76 9.01
C ALA A 235 24.85 -7.76 8.31
N ALA A 236 25.97 -8.12 8.93
CA ALA A 236 26.91 -9.11 8.39
C ALA A 236 26.26 -10.50 8.29
N GLN A 237 25.55 -10.94 9.35
CA GLN A 237 24.84 -12.22 9.39
C GLN A 237 23.74 -12.27 8.32
N LEU A 238 22.93 -11.22 8.21
CA LEU A 238 21.86 -11.13 7.19
C LEU A 238 22.44 -11.13 5.77
N SER A 239 23.57 -10.45 5.55
CA SER A 239 24.25 -10.41 4.25
C SER A 239 24.81 -11.77 3.85
N GLN A 240 25.43 -12.49 4.81
CA GLN A 240 25.95 -13.84 4.58
C GLN A 240 24.82 -14.82 4.22
N GLN A 241 23.71 -14.80 4.98
CA GLN A 241 22.57 -15.65 4.67
C GLN A 241 21.96 -15.29 3.31
N LEU A 242 21.85 -14.00 2.98
CA LEU A 242 21.31 -13.54 1.70
C LEU A 242 22.12 -14.07 0.50
N GLN A 243 23.45 -14.17 0.66
CA GLN A 243 24.34 -14.75 -0.34
C GLN A 243 24.20 -16.28 -0.43
N GLN A 244 24.12 -16.98 0.71
CA GLN A 244 23.97 -18.43 0.77
C GLN A 244 22.63 -18.90 0.18
N SER A 245 21.53 -18.24 0.53
CA SER A 245 20.20 -18.53 -0.02
C SER A 245 20.07 -18.08 -1.49
N GLY A 246 21.02 -17.28 -2.01
CA GLY A 246 21.15 -16.94 -3.43
C GLY A 246 22.12 -17.86 -4.21
N GLY A 247 22.88 -18.70 -3.50
CA GLY A 247 23.97 -19.52 -4.03
C GLY A 247 23.56 -20.96 -4.37
N GLY A 248 22.48 -21.12 -5.12
CA GLY A 248 22.13 -22.39 -5.77
C GLY A 248 22.77 -22.50 -7.15
N GLY A 249 24.11 -22.59 -7.21
CA GLY A 249 24.86 -22.82 -8.44
C GLY A 249 26.20 -22.09 -8.50
N GLY A 250 27.26 -22.72 -7.99
CA GLY A 250 28.63 -22.23 -8.18
C GLY A 250 29.57 -22.66 -7.06
N ALA A 251 30.20 -23.83 -7.24
CA ALA A 251 31.33 -24.24 -6.41
C ALA A 251 32.48 -23.23 -6.57
N ALA A 252 32.95 -22.68 -5.45
CA ALA A 252 34.23 -22.00 -5.39
C ALA A 252 35.37 -23.03 -5.35
N PRO A 253 36.49 -22.84 -6.08
CA PRO A 253 37.73 -23.50 -5.73
C PRO A 253 38.60 -22.57 -4.86
N SER A 254 39.15 -23.17 -3.81
CA SER A 254 40.20 -22.65 -2.95
C SER A 254 41.54 -22.54 -3.68
N ALA A 255 42.40 -21.65 -3.19
CA ALA A 255 43.68 -21.28 -3.78
C ALA A 255 44.85 -22.25 -3.43
N GLY A 256 45.78 -22.41 -4.39
CA GLY A 256 47.22 -22.72 -4.19
C GLY A 256 47.77 -23.96 -4.93
N PRO A 257 49.10 -24.08 -5.15
CA PRO A 257 49.93 -23.28 -6.08
C PRO A 257 50.83 -24.12 -7.05
N SER A 258 51.32 -23.46 -8.11
CA SER A 258 52.59 -23.68 -8.88
C SER A 258 52.89 -25.02 -9.59
N GLY A 259 53.20 -24.96 -10.89
CA GLY A 259 53.82 -26.06 -11.65
C GLY A 259 53.94 -25.78 -13.15
N ALA A 260 55.14 -25.85 -13.72
CA ALA A 260 55.50 -25.30 -15.03
C ALA A 260 55.39 -26.28 -16.24
N ARG A 261 55.37 -25.67 -17.44
CA ARG A 261 56.01 -26.06 -18.73
C ARG A 261 55.21 -26.74 -19.87
N LYS A 262 55.29 -26.04 -21.01
CA LYS A 262 55.57 -26.42 -22.42
C LYS A 262 54.46 -26.91 -23.37
N ALA A 263 54.76 -26.64 -24.65
CA ALA A 263 53.87 -26.29 -25.75
C ALA A 263 53.82 -27.31 -26.91
N ALA A 264 53.00 -26.97 -27.92
CA ALA A 264 52.77 -27.54 -29.28
C ALA A 264 51.51 -28.42 -29.37
N GLY A 265 50.59 -28.31 -30.34
CA GLY A 265 50.42 -27.43 -31.50
C GLY A 265 49.22 -27.92 -32.36
N SER A 266 48.79 -27.05 -33.29
CA SER A 266 47.99 -27.30 -34.52
C SER A 266 46.44 -27.20 -34.53
N ALA A 267 45.98 -26.23 -35.35
CA ALA A 267 44.95 -26.29 -36.42
C ALA A 267 43.42 -26.34 -36.12
N GLY A 268 42.82 -25.14 -36.00
CA GLY A 268 41.54 -24.65 -36.62
C GLY A 268 40.17 -25.25 -36.20
N PRO A 269 39.03 -24.60 -36.57
CA PRO A 269 38.71 -23.17 -36.65
C PRO A 269 37.76 -22.71 -35.51
N CYS A 270 37.56 -21.40 -35.40
CA CYS A 270 36.71 -20.72 -34.43
C CYS A 270 35.22 -21.17 -34.48
N SER A 271 34.78 -21.88 -33.44
CA SER A 271 33.36 -22.01 -33.08
C SER A 271 33.08 -21.20 -31.83
N GLY A 272 32.26 -20.17 -31.99
CA GLY A 272 31.79 -19.31 -30.91
C GLY A 272 30.97 -20.12 -29.91
N ALA A 273 31.50 -20.25 -28.69
CA ALA A 273 30.72 -20.58 -27.51
C ALA A 273 29.89 -19.35 -27.16
N THR A 274 28.65 -19.40 -27.63
CA THR A 274 27.55 -18.50 -27.29
C THR A 274 27.49 -18.26 -25.79
N ALA A 275 27.49 -16.97 -25.45
CA ALA A 275 27.06 -16.44 -24.18
C ALA A 275 25.79 -17.15 -23.70
N ASN A 276 25.78 -17.57 -22.45
CA ASN A 276 24.57 -17.98 -21.76
C ASN A 276 23.77 -16.70 -21.48
N PRO A 277 22.62 -16.44 -22.15
CA PRO A 277 21.87 -15.23 -21.92
C PRO A 277 21.01 -15.41 -20.67
N ALA A 278 20.97 -14.34 -19.89
CA ALA A 278 19.93 -14.04 -18.94
C ALA A 278 18.55 -14.45 -19.48
N ALA A 279 17.73 -15.04 -18.62
CA ALA A 279 16.33 -15.33 -18.90
C ALA A 279 15.54 -14.03 -19.09
N ALA A 280 15.70 -13.44 -20.26
CA ALA A 280 14.68 -12.69 -20.94
C ALA A 280 13.56 -13.68 -21.31
N GLY A 281 12.47 -13.64 -20.56
CA GLY A 281 11.18 -14.15 -21.06
C GLY A 281 10.64 -13.15 -22.08
N GLY A 282 11.27 -13.11 -23.25
CA GLY A 282 10.77 -12.39 -24.42
C GLY A 282 9.49 -13.03 -24.94
N ALA A 283 8.62 -12.20 -25.48
CA ALA A 283 7.47 -12.61 -26.24
C ALA A 283 7.90 -13.53 -27.41
N ALA A 284 7.31 -14.73 -27.49
CA ALA A 284 6.65 -15.28 -28.68
C ALA A 284 6.42 -16.80 -28.57
N GLY A 285 5.16 -17.19 -28.74
CA GLY A 285 4.69 -18.56 -29.02
C GLY A 285 3.50 -18.92 -28.11
N GLY A 286 2.25 -19.02 -28.56
CA GLY A 286 1.62 -18.80 -29.87
C GLY A 286 0.36 -17.93 -29.73
N GLY A 287 -0.24 -17.56 -30.86
CA GLY A 287 -1.22 -16.48 -30.99
C GLY A 287 -2.48 -16.56 -30.12
N GLY A 288 -3.08 -15.40 -29.86
CA GLY A 288 -4.43 -15.32 -29.26
C GLY A 288 -4.63 -14.26 -28.18
N GLY A 289 -3.70 -13.33 -27.97
CA GLY A 289 -3.93 -12.25 -27.01
C GLY A 289 -4.92 -11.19 -27.53
N VAL A 290 -5.87 -10.79 -26.70
CA VAL A 290 -6.92 -9.80 -27.00
C VAL A 290 -6.52 -8.45 -26.41
N GLU A 291 -6.37 -7.42 -27.24
CA GLU A 291 -6.07 -6.06 -26.77
C GLU A 291 -7.37 -5.32 -26.37
N LEU A 292 -7.47 -4.93 -25.10
CA LEU A 292 -8.67 -4.28 -24.54
C LEU A 292 -8.53 -2.75 -24.57
N SER A 293 -7.32 -2.25 -24.28
CA SER A 293 -6.90 -0.85 -24.43
C SER A 293 -5.39 -0.76 -24.62
N SER A 294 -4.83 0.44 -24.81
CA SER A 294 -3.38 0.67 -24.93
C SER A 294 -2.55 0.04 -23.79
N THR A 295 -3.14 -0.02 -22.60
CA THR A 295 -2.52 -0.56 -21.39
C THR A 295 -3.19 -1.83 -20.89
N ARG A 296 -4.20 -2.41 -21.56
CA ARG A 296 -4.94 -3.57 -21.05
C ARG A 296 -5.02 -4.67 -22.09
N ARG A 297 -4.71 -5.90 -21.68
CA ARG A 297 -4.68 -7.05 -22.56
C ARG A 297 -5.17 -8.30 -21.83
N ALA A 298 -5.78 -9.21 -22.59
CA ALA A 298 -5.98 -10.58 -22.18
C ALA A 298 -5.08 -11.54 -22.99
N ASP A 299 -4.52 -12.55 -22.35
CA ASP A 299 -3.57 -13.49 -22.95
C ASP A 299 -3.55 -14.81 -22.19
N VAL A 300 -3.03 -15.86 -22.82
CA VAL A 300 -2.85 -17.17 -22.20
C VAL A 300 -1.38 -17.34 -21.81
N SER A 301 -1.15 -17.84 -20.60
CA SER A 301 0.20 -18.14 -20.10
C SER A 301 0.21 -19.45 -19.33
N ALA A 302 1.30 -20.22 -19.42
CA ALA A 302 1.52 -21.39 -18.60
C ALA A 302 2.53 -21.09 -17.48
N PHE A 303 2.23 -21.53 -16.25
CA PHE A 303 3.14 -21.45 -15.12
C PHE A 303 3.02 -22.69 -14.24
N LYS A 304 4.14 -23.37 -13.99
CA LYS A 304 4.21 -24.59 -13.16
C LYS A 304 3.15 -25.63 -13.54
N ASN A 305 3.02 -25.92 -14.84
CA ASN A 305 2.02 -26.83 -15.42
C ASN A 305 0.55 -26.43 -15.24
N VAL A 306 0.27 -25.19 -14.83
CA VAL A 306 -1.08 -24.63 -14.82
C VAL A 306 -1.19 -23.55 -15.87
N VAL A 307 -2.19 -23.67 -16.74
CA VAL A 307 -2.48 -22.68 -17.78
C VAL A 307 -3.50 -21.69 -17.25
N TYR A 308 -3.22 -20.40 -17.46
CA TYR A 308 -4.04 -19.28 -17.01
C TYR A 308 -4.43 -18.40 -18.18
N VAL A 309 -5.65 -17.88 -18.13
CA VAL A 309 -6.06 -16.70 -18.89
C VAL A 309 -5.83 -15.47 -18.03
N ASN A 310 -4.89 -14.63 -18.44
CA ASN A 310 -4.62 -13.36 -17.82
C ASN A 310 -5.54 -12.30 -18.42
N ILE A 311 -6.14 -11.46 -17.59
CA ILE A 311 -6.86 -10.25 -18.00
C ILE A 311 -6.29 -9.13 -17.14
N ARG A 312 -5.41 -8.30 -17.71
CA ARG A 312 -4.47 -7.49 -16.92
C ARG A 312 -4.15 -6.13 -17.56
N GLU A 313 -3.84 -5.16 -16.71
CA GLU A 313 -3.23 -3.88 -17.08
C GLU A 313 -1.70 -4.04 -17.11
N TYR A 314 -1.10 -3.68 -18.23
CA TYR A 314 0.34 -3.71 -18.51
C TYR A 314 0.90 -2.29 -18.40
N TYR A 315 2.16 -2.19 -17.97
CA TYR A 315 2.92 -0.94 -17.97
C TYR A 315 4.14 -1.09 -18.87
N GLU A 316 4.61 0.03 -19.39
CA GLU A 316 5.81 0.08 -20.22
C GLU A 316 7.01 0.44 -19.36
N LYS A 317 8.07 -0.34 -19.48
CA LYS A 317 9.37 -0.05 -18.91
C LYS A 317 10.43 -0.40 -19.95
N ASP A 318 11.27 0.58 -20.30
CA ASP A 318 12.35 0.40 -21.27
C ASP A 318 11.86 -0.12 -22.65
N GLY A 319 10.67 0.31 -23.09
CA GLY A 319 10.02 -0.16 -24.33
C GLY A 319 9.40 -1.55 -24.25
N GLN A 320 9.47 -2.23 -23.10
CA GLN A 320 8.90 -3.55 -22.87
C GLN A 320 7.58 -3.45 -22.09
N LYS A 321 6.50 -4.07 -22.61
CA LYS A 321 5.22 -4.19 -21.90
C LYS A 321 5.30 -5.29 -20.85
N LEU A 322 5.24 -4.91 -19.58
CA LEU A 322 5.30 -5.81 -18.42
C LEU A 322 3.93 -5.91 -17.73
N PRO A 323 3.56 -7.08 -17.19
CA PRO A 323 2.30 -7.27 -16.50
C PRO A 323 2.25 -6.45 -15.20
N GLY A 324 1.26 -5.57 -15.07
CA GLY A 324 1.03 -4.76 -13.87
C GLY A 324 0.27 -5.50 -12.78
N SER A 325 0.07 -4.86 -11.63
CA SER A 325 -0.59 -5.47 -10.46
C SER A 325 -2.12 -5.54 -10.59
N LYS A 326 -2.72 -4.69 -11.43
CA LYS A 326 -4.17 -4.67 -11.69
C LYS A 326 -4.52 -5.69 -12.76
N GLY A 327 -5.26 -6.71 -12.37
CA GLY A 327 -5.59 -7.83 -13.25
C GLY A 327 -5.96 -9.06 -12.47
N ILE A 328 -6.50 -10.04 -13.19
CA ILE A 328 -6.82 -11.36 -12.67
C ILE A 328 -6.23 -12.42 -13.61
N SER A 329 -5.81 -13.54 -13.04
CA SER A 329 -5.32 -14.70 -13.78
C SER A 329 -6.26 -15.87 -13.44
N LEU A 330 -7.08 -16.27 -14.41
CA LEU A 330 -8.11 -17.29 -14.26
C LEU A 330 -7.56 -18.64 -14.75
N PRO A 331 -7.51 -19.68 -13.90
CA PRO A 331 -7.24 -21.04 -14.36
C PRO A 331 -8.39 -21.54 -15.24
N ARG A 332 -8.13 -22.61 -16.00
CA ARG A 332 -9.05 -23.21 -16.99
C ARG A 332 -10.50 -23.31 -16.52
N GLU A 333 -10.76 -23.86 -15.33
CA GLU A 333 -12.11 -24.03 -14.79
C GLU A 333 -12.84 -22.69 -14.56
N GLN A 334 -12.13 -21.69 -14.02
CA GLN A 334 -12.72 -20.39 -13.72
C GLN A 334 -12.95 -19.58 -15.00
N PHE A 335 -12.07 -19.74 -15.99
CA PHE A 335 -12.29 -19.17 -17.31
C PHE A 335 -13.46 -19.83 -18.04
N ALA A 336 -13.61 -21.15 -17.93
CA ALA A 336 -14.75 -21.87 -18.50
C ALA A 336 -16.08 -21.37 -17.92
N ALA A 337 -16.14 -21.16 -16.59
CA ALA A 337 -17.30 -20.56 -15.93
C ALA A 337 -17.59 -19.13 -16.44
N LEU A 338 -16.54 -18.30 -16.59
CA LEU A 338 -16.70 -16.97 -17.16
C LEU A 338 -17.22 -17.01 -18.60
N ASN A 339 -16.69 -17.91 -19.43
CA ASN A 339 -17.06 -18.04 -20.84
C ASN A 339 -18.50 -18.52 -21.01
N ALA A 340 -18.94 -19.49 -20.20
CA ALA A 340 -20.30 -20.01 -20.23
C ALA A 340 -21.36 -18.94 -19.91
N HIS A 341 -21.06 -18.04 -18.97
CA HIS A 341 -21.97 -16.98 -18.53
C HIS A 341 -21.62 -15.59 -19.11
N ALA A 342 -20.75 -15.54 -20.12
CA ALA A 342 -20.29 -14.29 -20.71
C ALA A 342 -21.43 -13.48 -21.34
N ALA A 343 -22.40 -14.16 -21.97
CA ALA A 343 -23.57 -13.53 -22.57
C ALA A 343 -24.54 -12.95 -21.51
N GLU A 344 -24.66 -13.61 -20.36
CA GLU A 344 -25.48 -13.10 -19.24
C GLU A 344 -24.84 -11.85 -18.61
N LEU A 345 -23.51 -11.85 -18.41
CA LEU A 345 -22.78 -10.68 -17.97
C LEU A 345 -22.88 -9.50 -18.95
N ASP A 346 -22.86 -9.79 -20.26
CA ASP A 346 -23.10 -8.78 -21.30
C ASP A 346 -24.52 -8.20 -21.24
N ALA A 347 -25.52 -9.05 -21.05
CA ALA A 347 -26.89 -8.60 -20.85
C ALA A 347 -27.03 -7.76 -19.56
N ALA A 348 -26.42 -8.20 -18.46
CA ALA A 348 -26.48 -7.51 -17.17
C ALA A 348 -25.83 -6.11 -17.23
N VAL A 349 -24.65 -5.97 -17.88
CA VAL A 349 -24.02 -4.66 -18.01
C VAL A 349 -24.85 -3.71 -18.88
N LYS A 350 -25.47 -4.21 -19.96
CA LYS A 350 -26.35 -3.42 -20.84
C LYS A 350 -27.68 -3.04 -20.19
N GLN A 351 -28.21 -3.92 -19.32
CA GLN A 351 -29.43 -3.68 -18.55
C GLN A 351 -29.18 -2.89 -17.27
N HIS A 352 -27.92 -2.51 -17.00
CA HIS A 352 -27.54 -1.77 -15.79
C HIS A 352 -27.84 -2.54 -14.49
N ASP A 353 -27.89 -3.87 -14.56
CA ASP A 353 -28.20 -4.74 -13.42
C ASP A 353 -26.96 -4.91 -12.53
N THR A 354 -26.87 -4.08 -11.48
CA THR A 354 -25.79 -4.16 -10.48
C THR A 354 -25.99 -5.26 -9.45
N ALA A 355 -27.13 -5.96 -9.45
CA ALA A 355 -27.37 -7.09 -8.56
C ALA A 355 -26.81 -8.40 -9.14
N TYR A 356 -26.53 -8.43 -10.45
CA TYR A 356 -25.95 -9.60 -11.10
C TYR A 356 -24.54 -9.92 -10.54
N GLU A 357 -24.41 -11.11 -9.98
CA GLU A 357 -23.14 -11.70 -9.57
C GLU A 357 -22.96 -13.10 -10.14
N LEU A 358 -21.76 -13.36 -10.66
CA LEU A 358 -21.33 -14.68 -11.12
C LEU A 358 -20.16 -15.14 -10.24
N GLN A 359 -20.35 -16.25 -9.54
CA GLN A 359 -19.29 -16.87 -8.75
C GLN A 359 -18.34 -17.66 -9.68
N LEU A 360 -17.05 -17.28 -9.70
CA LEU A 360 -16.00 -18.00 -10.45
C LEU A 360 -15.26 -19.02 -9.58
N SER A 361 -15.10 -18.73 -8.28
CA SER A 361 -14.59 -19.65 -7.26
C SER A 361 -14.99 -19.14 -5.87
N ALA A 362 -14.68 -19.87 -4.79
CA ALA A 362 -14.98 -19.41 -3.42
C ALA A 362 -14.50 -17.98 -3.10
N LYS A 363 -13.44 -17.51 -3.77
CA LYS A 363 -12.86 -16.17 -3.56
C LYS A 363 -12.88 -15.28 -4.79
N ARG A 364 -13.54 -15.65 -5.89
CA ARG A 364 -13.52 -14.85 -7.12
C ARG A 364 -14.91 -14.71 -7.70
N LYS A 365 -15.27 -13.48 -8.07
CA LYS A 365 -16.55 -13.17 -8.70
C LYS A 365 -16.38 -12.28 -9.91
N ALA A 366 -17.32 -12.42 -10.84
CA ALA A 366 -17.62 -11.43 -11.85
C ALA A 366 -18.89 -10.67 -11.45
N THR A 367 -18.86 -9.33 -11.39
CA THR A 367 -20.01 -8.52 -10.97
C THR A 367 -20.15 -7.27 -11.82
N VAL A 368 -21.37 -6.75 -11.93
CA VAL A 368 -21.62 -5.45 -12.57
C VAL A 368 -21.66 -4.36 -11.49
N SER A 369 -20.96 -3.25 -11.70
CA SER A 369 -21.04 -2.09 -10.80
C SER A 369 -21.27 -0.80 -11.57
N CYS A 370 -21.84 0.20 -10.90
CA CYS A 370 -21.98 1.55 -11.43
C CYS A 370 -21.04 2.50 -10.69
N PHE A 371 -20.17 3.18 -11.43
CA PHE A 371 -19.29 4.22 -10.90
C PHE A 371 -19.43 5.49 -11.74
N LYS A 372 -19.83 6.60 -11.11
CA LYS A 372 -20.03 7.90 -11.79
C LYS A 372 -20.87 7.78 -13.08
N LYS A 373 -21.99 7.05 -13.00
CA LYS A 373 -22.91 6.76 -14.13
C LYS A 373 -22.30 5.92 -15.26
N THR A 374 -21.16 5.27 -15.03
CA THR A 374 -20.55 4.31 -15.96
C THR A 374 -20.71 2.91 -15.39
N TYR A 375 -21.22 1.98 -16.19
CA TYR A 375 -21.35 0.57 -15.81
C TYR A 375 -20.07 -0.19 -16.18
N LEU A 376 -19.61 -1.01 -15.25
CA LEU A 376 -18.33 -1.71 -15.31
C LEU A 376 -18.52 -3.18 -14.99
N VAL A 377 -17.87 -4.04 -15.78
CA VAL A 377 -17.75 -5.47 -15.46
C VAL A 377 -16.49 -5.66 -14.61
N ASN A 378 -16.67 -6.13 -13.37
CA ASN A 378 -15.60 -6.36 -12.41
C ASN A 378 -15.26 -7.84 -12.37
N LEU A 379 -14.02 -8.18 -12.65
CA LEU A 379 -13.46 -9.53 -12.46
C LEU A 379 -12.48 -9.46 -11.30
N ARG A 380 -12.87 -9.94 -10.10
CA ARG A 380 -12.14 -9.62 -8.86
C ARG A 380 -12.07 -10.78 -7.86
N GLU A 381 -10.96 -10.82 -7.11
CA GLU A 381 -10.81 -11.66 -5.92
C GLU A 381 -11.41 -10.96 -4.70
N TYR A 382 -12.28 -11.63 -3.95
CA TYR A 382 -12.92 -11.16 -2.74
C TYR A 382 -12.27 -11.81 -1.51
N TYR A 383 -12.34 -11.11 -0.39
CA TYR A 383 -11.92 -11.62 0.91
C TYR A 383 -13.04 -11.44 1.93
N GLU A 384 -13.05 -12.29 2.94
CA GLU A 384 -14.00 -12.21 4.04
C GLU A 384 -13.40 -11.43 5.20
N LYS A 385 -14.20 -10.51 5.74
CA LYS A 385 -13.90 -9.78 6.96
C LYS A 385 -15.21 -9.63 7.74
N ASP A 386 -15.22 -10.08 8.98
CA ASP A 386 -16.38 -9.95 9.89
C ASP A 386 -17.67 -10.57 9.31
N GLY A 387 -17.55 -11.68 8.58
CA GLY A 387 -18.68 -12.36 7.90
C GLY A 387 -19.12 -11.70 6.58
N GLN A 388 -18.53 -10.57 6.18
CA GLN A 388 -18.86 -9.86 4.95
C GLN A 388 -17.80 -10.09 3.85
N GLN A 389 -18.25 -10.32 2.61
CA GLN A 389 -17.37 -10.42 1.44
C GLN A 389 -17.05 -9.04 0.87
N LEU A 390 -15.77 -8.68 0.89
CA LEU A 390 -15.27 -7.39 0.42
C LEU A 390 -14.39 -7.56 -0.83
N PRO A 391 -14.43 -6.60 -1.77
CA PRO A 391 -13.60 -6.65 -2.98
C PRO A 391 -12.12 -6.49 -2.62
N GLY A 392 -11.29 -7.45 -3.02
CA GLY A 392 -9.84 -7.44 -2.82
C GLY A 392 -9.10 -6.62 -3.87
N LYS A 393 -7.78 -6.43 -3.69
CA LYS A 393 -6.93 -5.63 -4.60
C LYS A 393 -6.68 -6.29 -5.96
N LYS A 394 -6.72 -7.62 -6.02
CA LYS A 394 -6.51 -8.39 -7.26
C LYS A 394 -7.82 -8.42 -8.05
N GLY A 395 -7.78 -7.88 -9.25
CA GLY A 395 -8.92 -7.82 -10.14
C GLY A 395 -8.78 -6.68 -11.13
N ILE A 396 -9.73 -6.63 -12.05
CA ILE A 396 -9.83 -5.60 -13.07
C ILE A 396 -11.29 -5.21 -13.24
N SER A 397 -11.51 -3.92 -13.49
CA SER A 397 -12.84 -3.37 -13.82
C SER A 397 -12.77 -2.92 -15.27
N LEU A 398 -13.60 -3.51 -16.12
CA LEU A 398 -13.65 -3.29 -17.56
C LEU A 398 -14.84 -2.38 -17.88
N SER A 399 -14.62 -1.38 -18.74
CA SER A 399 -15.74 -0.64 -19.35
C SER A 399 -16.52 -1.53 -20.31
N GLU A 400 -17.72 -1.10 -20.70
CA GLU A 400 -18.54 -1.80 -21.70
C GLU A 400 -17.74 -2.11 -22.98
N ASP A 401 -17.02 -1.13 -23.52
CA ASP A 401 -16.16 -1.34 -24.71
C ASP A 401 -15.05 -2.37 -24.48
N GLN A 402 -14.43 -2.36 -23.31
CA GLN A 402 -13.36 -3.32 -22.97
C GLN A 402 -13.93 -4.72 -22.77
N TRP A 403 -15.13 -4.82 -22.18
CA TRP A 403 -15.85 -6.08 -22.04
C TRP A 403 -16.26 -6.64 -23.40
N ALA A 404 -16.81 -5.82 -24.30
CA ALA A 404 -17.16 -6.22 -25.66
C ALA A 404 -15.95 -6.76 -26.45
N LYS A 405 -14.77 -6.13 -26.33
CA LYS A 405 -13.53 -6.64 -26.91
C LYS A 405 -13.12 -7.99 -26.31
N LEU A 406 -13.23 -8.14 -24.99
CA LEU A 406 -12.94 -9.40 -24.32
C LEU A 406 -13.90 -10.50 -24.79
N LEU A 407 -15.20 -10.22 -24.86
CA LEU A 407 -16.23 -11.14 -25.37
C LEU A 407 -15.90 -11.65 -26.77
N ALA A 408 -15.60 -10.74 -27.70
CA ALA A 408 -15.23 -11.09 -29.06
C ALA A 408 -13.97 -11.96 -29.13
N GLY A 409 -13.07 -11.81 -28.15
CA GLY A 409 -11.83 -12.56 -28.04
C GLY A 409 -11.91 -13.86 -27.22
N LEU A 410 -13.01 -14.12 -26.51
CA LEU A 410 -13.17 -15.33 -25.68
C LEU A 410 -12.96 -16.64 -26.45
N PRO A 411 -13.48 -16.82 -27.69
CA PRO A 411 -13.24 -18.04 -28.46
C PRO A 411 -11.77 -18.27 -28.76
N GLY A 412 -11.02 -17.19 -29.06
CA GLY A 412 -9.57 -17.27 -29.31
C GLY A 412 -8.78 -17.63 -28.06
N LEU A 413 -9.14 -17.06 -26.91
CA LEU A 413 -8.53 -17.40 -25.61
C LEU A 413 -8.85 -18.84 -25.19
N ALA A 414 -10.07 -19.31 -25.44
CA ALA A 414 -10.47 -20.69 -25.18
C ALA A 414 -9.67 -21.69 -26.06
N ALA A 415 -9.53 -21.40 -27.35
CA ALA A 415 -8.72 -22.23 -28.24
C ALA A 415 -7.24 -22.26 -27.84
N ALA A 416 -6.68 -21.11 -27.42
CA ALA A 416 -5.30 -21.04 -26.95
C ALA A 416 -5.07 -21.80 -25.63
N LEU A 417 -6.07 -21.84 -24.75
CA LEU A 417 -6.06 -22.67 -23.53
C LEU A 417 -6.04 -24.17 -23.81
N ASP A 418 -6.59 -24.62 -24.94
CA ASP A 418 -6.62 -26.03 -25.32
C ASP A 418 -5.33 -26.51 -26.01
N GLN A 419 -4.51 -25.56 -26.49
CA GLN A 419 -3.27 -25.84 -27.21
C GLN A 419 -2.02 -25.82 -26.30
N THR A 420 -2.16 -25.39 -25.05
CA THR A 420 -1.08 -25.20 -24.06
C THR A 420 -1.22 -26.21 -22.94
#